data_AF-A0A376TVN3-F1
#
_entry.id   AF-A0A376TVN3-F1
#
_cell.length_a   1.000
_cell.length_b   1.000
_cell.length_c   1.000
_cell.angle_alpha   90.00
_cell.angle_beta   90.00
_cell.angle_gamma   90.00
#
_symmetry.space_group_name_H-M   'P 1'
#
loop_
_entity.id
_entity.type
_entity.pdbx_description
1 polymer ?
#
loop_
_entity_poly.entity_id
_entity_poly.type
_entity_poly.pdbx_seq_one_letter_code
_entity_poly.pdbx_strand_id
1 'polypeptide(L)'
;MPTFLEKLLDQARYSSRPPEILLTHPLPESRLADARNRANQMRPMVVQSSEDFYLAKARTLGMYNSGRNQLTSDLLDEWAKGNVRQQRAAQYGRALQAMEANKYDEARKTLQPLLAAEPGNAWYLDLATDIDLGQTKPMRQSIA
;
A
#
# COMPACT_ATOMS: atom_id res chain seq x y z
N MET A 1 -18.05 3.10 3.96
CA MET A 1 -18.84 1.97 3.41
C MET A 1 -19.49 2.28 2.06
N PRO A 2 -20.41 3.25 1.92
CA PRO A 2 -21.11 3.48 0.63
C PRO A 2 -20.15 3.88 -0.50
N THR A 3 -19.12 4.68 -0.20
CA THR A 3 -18.09 5.10 -1.15
C THR A 3 -17.28 3.94 -1.75
N PHE A 4 -17.09 2.86 -0.99
CA PHE A 4 -16.39 1.66 -1.48
C PHE A 4 -17.29 0.85 -2.43
N LEU A 5 -18.58 0.70 -2.08
CA LEU A 5 -19.56 0.02 -2.93
C LEU A 5 -19.79 0.76 -4.25
N GLU A 6 -19.84 2.09 -4.20
CA GLU A 6 -19.91 2.94 -5.39
C GLU A 6 -18.70 2.72 -6.30
N LYS A 7 -17.48 2.72 -5.75
CA LYS A 7 -16.26 2.44 -6.52
C LYS A 7 -16.29 1.07 -7.20
N LEU A 8 -16.81 0.04 -6.53
CA LEU A 8 -16.97 -1.29 -7.13
C LEU A 8 -17.99 -1.28 -8.27
N LEU A 9 -19.09 -0.55 -8.11
CA LEU A 9 -20.16 -0.45 -9.10
C LEU A 9 -19.70 0.34 -10.34
N ASP A 10 -18.97 1.44 -10.14
CA ASP A 10 -18.35 2.20 -11.25
C ASP A 10 -17.34 1.34 -12.01
N GLN A 11 -16.50 0.59 -11.30
CA GLN A 11 -15.57 -0.34 -11.96
C GLN A 11 -16.29 -1.44 -12.74
N ALA A 12 -17.43 -1.94 -12.24
CA ALA A 12 -18.25 -2.93 -12.94
C ALA A 12 -18.93 -2.34 -14.18
N ARG A 13 -19.33 -1.06 -14.17
CA ARG A 13 -19.95 -0.38 -15.31
C ARG A 13 -18.98 -0.17 -16.47
N TYR A 14 -17.71 0.14 -16.18
CA TYR A 14 -16.70 0.43 -17.20
C TYR A 14 -15.78 -0.76 -17.53
N SER A 15 -16.05 -1.95 -17.00
CA SER A 15 -15.26 -3.15 -17.26
C SER A 15 -16.12 -4.28 -17.83
N SER A 16 -15.53 -5.07 -18.74
CA SER A 16 -16.18 -6.25 -19.31
C SER A 16 -16.33 -7.41 -18.31
N ARG A 17 -15.55 -7.39 -17.22
CA ARG A 17 -15.64 -8.39 -16.14
C ARG A 17 -15.92 -7.68 -14.82
N PRO A 18 -17.07 -7.95 -14.16
CA PRO A 18 -17.34 -7.38 -12.85
C PRO A 18 -16.32 -7.91 -11.82
N PRO A 19 -15.96 -7.13 -10.79
CA PRO A 19 -15.15 -7.61 -9.69
C PRO A 19 -15.74 -8.88 -9.05
N GLU A 20 -14.90 -9.88 -8.74
CA GLU A 20 -15.36 -11.17 -8.21
C GLU A 20 -16.17 -11.05 -6.92
N ILE A 21 -15.90 -10.03 -6.09
CA ILE A 21 -16.69 -9.73 -4.89
C ILE A 21 -18.16 -9.46 -5.21
N LEU A 22 -18.49 -8.95 -6.40
CA LEU A 22 -19.87 -8.72 -6.82
C LEU A 22 -20.56 -10.00 -7.29
N LEU A 23 -19.80 -11.05 -7.61
CA LEU A 23 -20.33 -12.37 -7.97
C LEU A 23 -20.78 -13.13 -6.71
N THR A 24 -20.03 -13.02 -5.62
CA THR A 24 -20.40 -13.63 -4.32
C THR A 24 -21.35 -12.75 -3.50
N HIS A 25 -21.25 -11.43 -3.65
CA HIS A 25 -22.11 -10.46 -3.00
C HIS A 25 -22.76 -9.50 -4.01
N PRO A 26 -23.94 -9.87 -4.56
CA PRO A 26 -24.62 -9.05 -5.56
C PRO A 26 -24.90 -7.63 -5.03
N LEU A 27 -24.56 -6.61 -5.81
CA LEU A 27 -24.72 -5.20 -5.44
C LEU A 27 -25.76 -4.52 -6.34
N PRO A 28 -27.08 -4.71 -6.08
CA PRO A 28 -28.11 -3.95 -6.77
C PRO A 28 -28.10 -2.47 -6.33
N GLU A 29 -28.64 -1.58 -7.16
CA GLU A 29 -28.73 -0.14 -6.84
C GLU A 29 -29.49 0.13 -5.54
N SER A 30 -30.50 -0.68 -5.22
CA SER A 30 -31.23 -0.62 -3.96
C SER A 30 -30.32 -0.82 -2.72
N ARG A 31 -29.31 -1.68 -2.82
CA ARG A 31 -28.34 -1.92 -1.74
C ARG A 31 -27.40 -0.72 -1.57
N LEU A 32 -26.98 -0.08 -2.67
CA LEU A 32 -26.18 1.15 -2.60
C LEU A 32 -27.00 2.30 -1.99
N ALA A 33 -28.26 2.44 -2.38
CA ALA A 33 -29.18 3.44 -1.84
C ALA A 33 -29.42 3.24 -0.32
N ASP A 34 -29.67 2.01 0.12
CA ASP A 34 -29.83 1.70 1.56
C ASP A 34 -28.55 1.98 2.34
N ALA A 35 -27.39 1.57 1.83
CA ALA A 35 -26.09 1.83 2.46
C ALA A 35 -25.80 3.34 2.61
N ARG A 36 -26.16 4.16 1.61
CA ARG A 36 -26.06 5.62 1.67
C ARG A 36 -27.02 6.20 2.70
N ASN A 37 -28.28 5.77 2.71
CA ASN A 37 -29.27 6.25 3.66
C ASN A 37 -28.85 5.98 5.10
N ARG A 38 -28.40 4.76 5.41
CA ARG A 38 -27.87 4.41 6.74
C ARG A 38 -26.65 5.24 7.12
N ALA A 39 -25.71 5.45 6.20
CA ALA A 39 -24.53 6.28 6.48
C ALA A 39 -24.91 7.74 6.78
N ASN A 40 -25.89 8.31 6.08
CA ASN A 40 -26.36 9.68 6.29
C ASN A 40 -27.12 9.87 7.61
N GLN A 41 -27.69 8.81 8.17
CA GLN A 41 -28.35 8.84 9.48
C GLN A 41 -27.36 8.83 10.65
N MET A 42 -26.09 8.45 10.41
CA MET A 42 -25.04 8.45 11.42
C MET A 42 -24.36 9.83 11.49
N ARG A 43 -23.75 10.14 12.64
CA ARG A 43 -22.95 11.37 12.76
C ARG A 43 -21.75 11.30 11.82
N PRO A 44 -21.42 12.38 11.08
CA PRO A 44 -20.21 12.42 10.27
C PRO A 44 -18.97 12.19 11.15
N MET A 45 -18.19 11.17 10.82
CA MET A 45 -16.93 10.87 11.50
C MET A 45 -15.81 10.85 10.48
N VAL A 46 -14.90 11.83 10.57
CA VAL A 46 -13.70 11.88 9.74
C VAL A 46 -12.57 11.19 10.49
N VAL A 47 -12.24 9.97 10.09
CA VAL A 47 -11.15 9.18 10.67
C VAL A 47 -9.99 9.16 9.69
N GLN A 48 -8.79 9.47 10.19
CA GLN A 48 -7.56 9.31 9.42
C GLN A 48 -7.07 7.87 9.56
N SER A 49 -6.70 7.24 8.44
CA SER A 49 -6.11 5.91 8.46
C SER A 49 -4.82 5.88 9.27
N SER A 50 -4.54 4.74 9.91
CA SER A 50 -3.29 4.51 10.62
C SER A 50 -2.11 4.47 9.65
N GLU A 51 -0.90 4.70 10.17
CA GLU A 51 0.32 4.55 9.38
C GLU A 51 0.48 3.10 8.89
N ASP A 52 0.19 2.13 9.75
CA ASP A 52 0.21 0.69 9.43
C ASP A 52 -0.63 0.34 8.21
N PHE A 53 -1.79 0.98 8.03
CA PHE A 53 -2.64 0.74 6.86
C PHE A 53 -1.91 1.13 5.56
N TYR A 54 -1.22 2.27 5.56
CA TYR A 54 -0.48 2.73 4.38
C TYR A 54 0.79 1.89 4.15
N LEU A 55 1.51 1.52 5.22
CA LEU A 55 2.69 0.66 5.13
C LEU A 55 2.33 -0.74 4.61
N ALA A 56 1.28 -1.35 5.16
CA ALA A 56 0.76 -2.62 4.67
C ALA A 56 0.35 -2.52 3.19
N LYS A 57 -0.37 -1.46 2.81
CA LYS A 57 -0.75 -1.24 1.41
C LYS A 57 0.47 -1.08 0.50
N ALA A 58 1.49 -0.33 0.92
CA ALA A 58 2.73 -0.16 0.18
C ALA A 58 3.42 -1.52 -0.04
N ARG A 59 3.53 -2.33 1.03
CA ARG A 59 4.15 -3.65 0.98
C ARG A 59 3.38 -4.62 0.10
N THR A 60 2.06 -4.68 0.22
CA THR A 60 1.24 -5.57 -0.61
C THR A 60 1.37 -5.23 -2.09
N LEU A 61 1.37 -3.94 -2.44
CA LEU A 61 1.48 -3.52 -3.84
C LEU A 61 2.90 -3.60 -4.39
N GLY A 62 3.93 -3.41 -3.56
CA GLY A 62 5.33 -3.51 -3.96
C GLY A 62 5.76 -4.98 -4.10
N MET A 63 5.70 -5.71 -2.99
CA MET A 63 6.27 -7.06 -2.84
C MET A 63 5.44 -8.16 -3.49
N TYR A 64 4.11 -8.00 -3.53
CA TYR A 64 3.20 -9.00 -4.08
C TYR A 64 2.55 -8.52 -5.38
N ASN A 65 3.37 -7.96 -6.28
CA ASN A 65 2.95 -7.38 -7.55
C ASN A 65 2.34 -8.42 -8.53
N SER A 66 1.06 -8.72 -8.38
CA SER A 66 0.35 -9.62 -9.29
C SER A 66 -0.31 -8.85 -10.43
N GLY A 67 0.33 -8.82 -11.60
CA GLY A 67 -0.22 -8.25 -12.83
C GLY A 67 -0.45 -6.73 -12.73
N ARG A 68 -1.72 -6.29 -12.70
CA ARG A 68 -2.12 -4.86 -12.69
C ARG A 68 -2.05 -4.20 -11.31
N ASN A 69 -1.92 -4.96 -10.24
CA ASN A 69 -1.83 -4.43 -8.88
C ASN A 69 -0.36 -4.27 -8.50
N GLN A 70 0.22 -3.13 -8.89
CA GLN A 70 1.61 -2.79 -8.61
C GLN A 70 1.68 -1.46 -7.87
N LEU A 71 2.72 -1.31 -7.05
CA LEU A 71 3.08 -0.02 -6.49
C LEU A 71 3.65 0.84 -7.61
N THR A 72 2.87 1.83 -8.08
CA THR A 72 3.30 2.73 -9.15
C THR A 72 3.97 3.97 -8.58
N SER A 73 4.86 4.59 -9.37
CA SER A 73 5.45 5.90 -9.04
C SER A 73 4.38 6.95 -8.78
N ASP A 74 3.31 6.95 -9.57
CA ASP A 74 2.22 7.92 -9.46
C ASP A 74 1.52 7.83 -8.10
N LEU A 75 1.29 6.61 -7.60
CA LEU A 75 0.68 6.39 -6.29
C LEU A 75 1.60 6.87 -5.15
N LEU A 76 2.91 6.64 -5.29
CA LEU A 76 3.91 7.11 -4.33
C LEU A 76 4.00 8.64 -4.34
N ASP A 77 3.90 9.26 -5.51
CA ASP A 77 3.93 10.72 -5.66
C ASP A 77 2.66 11.39 -5.12
N GLU A 78 1.51 10.74 -5.25
CA GLU A 78 0.27 11.16 -4.60
C GLU A 78 0.42 11.12 -3.07
N TRP A 79 0.98 10.03 -2.54
CA TRP A 79 1.21 9.87 -1.10
C TRP A 79 2.28 10.82 -0.55
N ALA A 80 3.30 11.15 -1.35
CA ALA A 80 4.33 12.12 -1.01
C ALA A 80 3.79 13.56 -0.86
N LYS A 81 2.65 13.89 -1.49
CA LYS A 81 1.97 15.19 -1.35
C LYS A 81 0.89 15.18 -0.26
N GLY A 82 0.64 14.01 0.33
CA GLY A 82 -0.39 13.78 1.31
C GLY A 82 0.03 14.15 2.74
N ASN A 83 -0.65 13.53 3.72
CA ASN A 83 -0.32 13.70 5.13
C ASN A 83 1.02 13.03 5.49
N VAL A 84 1.54 13.31 6.69
CA VAL A 84 2.85 12.79 7.14
C VAL A 84 2.91 11.25 7.10
N ARG A 85 1.82 10.56 7.44
CA ARG A 85 1.75 9.09 7.41
C ARG A 85 1.86 8.55 5.98
N GLN A 86 1.21 9.20 5.02
CA GLN A 86 1.30 8.88 3.60
C GLN A 86 2.71 9.17 3.07
N GLN A 87 3.33 10.27 3.46
CA GLN A 87 4.69 10.61 3.06
C GLN A 87 5.69 9.55 3.55
N ARG A 88 5.58 9.12 4.80
CA ARG A 88 6.39 8.02 5.35
C ARG A 88 6.16 6.71 4.60
N ALA A 89 4.90 6.36 4.32
CA ALA A 89 4.58 5.17 3.54
C ALA A 89 5.08 5.25 2.09
N ALA A 90 5.10 6.44 1.48
CA ALA A 90 5.68 6.65 0.16
C ALA A 90 7.20 6.42 0.19
N GLN A 91 7.89 6.97 1.19
CA GLN A 91 9.32 6.76 1.37
C GLN A 91 9.65 5.28 1.64
N TYR A 92 8.85 4.60 2.46
CA TYR A 92 8.95 3.16 2.67
C TYR A 92 8.74 2.36 1.37
N GLY A 93 7.72 2.71 0.60
CA GLY A 93 7.44 2.08 -0.69
C GLY A 93 8.56 2.25 -1.72
N ARG A 94 9.20 3.44 -1.76
CA ARG A 94 10.39 3.69 -2.60
C ARG A 94 11.59 2.85 -2.14
N ALA A 95 11.81 2.73 -0.83
CA ALA A 95 12.86 1.87 -0.30
C ALA A 95 12.63 0.38 -0.64
N LEU A 96 11.38 -0.08 -0.58
CA LEU A 96 10.99 -1.44 -0.96
C LEU A 96 11.24 -1.70 -2.46
N GLN A 97 10.85 -0.78 -3.35
CA GLN A 97 11.14 -0.89 -4.78
C GLN A 97 12.65 -0.90 -5.06
N ALA A 98 13.42 -0.06 -4.36
CA ALA A 98 14.88 -0.06 -4.49
C ALA A 98 15.49 -1.39 -4.03
N MET A 99 14.97 -1.99 -2.96
CA MET A 99 15.39 -3.31 -2.47
C MET A 99 15.08 -4.41 -3.50
N GLU A 100 13.89 -4.43 -4.07
CA GLU A 100 13.50 -5.37 -5.14
C GLU A 100 14.36 -5.22 -6.40
N ALA A 101 14.78 -3.99 -6.71
CA ALA A 101 15.69 -3.68 -7.81
C ALA A 101 17.18 -4.00 -7.49
N ASN A 102 17.48 -4.67 -6.37
CA ASN A 102 18.83 -4.94 -5.86
C ASN A 102 19.69 -3.68 -5.59
N LYS A 103 19.07 -2.50 -5.49
CA LYS A 103 19.76 -1.24 -5.17
C LYS A 103 19.82 -1.03 -3.66
N TYR A 104 20.50 -1.93 -2.98
CA TYR A 104 20.51 -1.98 -1.51
C TYR A 104 21.04 -0.71 -0.84
N ASP A 105 22.04 -0.05 -1.43
CA ASP A 105 22.58 1.20 -0.89
C ASP A 105 21.57 2.36 -0.98
N GLU A 106 20.82 2.44 -2.07
CA GLU A 106 19.75 3.41 -2.26
C GLU A 106 18.57 3.12 -1.33
N ALA A 107 18.19 1.85 -1.19
CA ALA A 107 17.17 1.39 -0.27
C ALA A 107 17.51 1.77 1.18
N ARG A 108 18.75 1.50 1.63
CA ARG A 108 19.21 1.87 2.98
C ARG A 108 19.17 3.38 3.20
N LYS A 109 19.68 4.17 2.27
CA LYS A 109 19.63 5.65 2.36
C LYS A 109 18.21 6.19 2.44
N THR A 110 17.29 5.59 1.69
CA THR A 110 15.88 5.99 1.68
C THR A 110 15.17 5.59 2.98
N LEU A 111 15.51 4.44 3.56
CA LEU A 111 14.91 3.93 4.80
C LEU A 111 15.50 4.58 6.07
N GLN A 112 16.76 5.01 6.04
CA GLN A 112 17.47 5.53 7.21
C GLN A 112 16.72 6.65 7.97
N PRO A 113 16.10 7.66 7.31
CA PRO A 113 15.36 8.69 8.02
C PRO A 113 14.11 8.15 8.75
N LEU A 114 13.45 7.14 8.17
CA LEU A 114 12.28 6.50 8.78
C LEU A 114 12.68 5.69 10.01
N LEU A 115 13.76 4.92 9.90
CA LEU A 115 14.30 4.13 11.00
C LEU A 115 14.86 5.00 12.13
N ALA A 116 15.48 6.14 11.80
CA ALA A 116 15.95 7.11 12.79
C ALA A 116 14.78 7.79 13.53
N ALA A 117 13.67 8.06 12.84
CA ALA A 117 12.48 8.62 13.44
C ALA A 117 11.74 7.61 14.35
N GLU A 118 11.66 6.34 13.92
CA GLU A 118 10.97 5.28 14.66
C GLU A 118 11.78 3.97 14.67
N PRO A 119 12.81 3.87 15.52
CA PRO A 119 13.70 2.70 15.55
C PRO A 119 13.02 1.42 16.04
N GLY A 120 11.87 1.53 16.72
CA GLY A 120 11.09 0.40 17.21
C GLY A 120 9.97 -0.07 16.26
N ASN A 121 9.82 0.54 15.08
CA ASN A 121 8.75 0.17 14.16
C ASN A 121 9.10 -1.12 13.42
N ALA A 122 8.26 -2.15 13.59
CA ALA A 122 8.47 -3.47 13.03
C ALA A 122 8.58 -3.45 11.49
N TRP A 123 7.84 -2.58 10.80
CA TRP A 123 7.88 -2.48 9.33
C TRP A 123 9.24 -2.02 8.82
N TYR A 124 9.87 -1.07 9.53
CA TYR A 124 11.17 -0.50 9.15
C TYR A 124 12.31 -1.46 9.50
N LEU A 125 12.24 -2.11 10.66
CA LEU A 125 13.23 -3.13 11.06
C LEU A 125 13.24 -4.32 10.12
N ASP A 126 12.06 -4.78 9.69
CA ASP A 126 11.93 -5.88 8.75
C ASP A 126 12.57 -5.55 7.39
N LEU A 127 12.25 -4.39 6.81
CA LEU A 127 12.86 -3.97 5.55
C LEU A 127 14.38 -3.71 5.68
N ALA A 128 14.84 -3.17 6.81
CA ALA A 128 16.27 -2.99 7.05
C ALA A 128 17.00 -4.34 7.09
N THR A 129 16.39 -5.35 7.71
CA THR A 129 16.94 -6.71 7.76
C THR A 129 17.03 -7.32 6.36
N ASP A 130 16.00 -7.17 5.53
CA ASP A 130 16.01 -7.65 4.14
C ASP A 130 17.10 -6.97 3.30
N ILE A 131 17.29 -5.66 3.46
CA ILE A 131 18.35 -4.90 2.80
C ILE A 131 19.74 -5.43 3.22
N ASP A 132 19.96 -5.61 4.53
CA ASP A 132 21.24 -6.06 5.06
C ASP A 132 21.59 -7.49 4.62
N LEU A 133 20.59 -8.39 4.61
CA LEU A 133 20.72 -9.75 4.09
C LEU A 133 20.99 -9.76 2.58
N GLY A 134 20.35 -8.86 1.83
CA GLY A 134 20.61 -8.67 0.41
C GLY A 134 22.03 -8.21 0.11
N GLN A 135 22.62 -7.34 0.95
CA GLN A 135 24.01 -6.90 0.84
C GLN A 135 25.04 -7.93 1.27
N THR A 136 24.71 -8.85 2.19
CA THR A 136 25.62 -9.92 2.61
C THR A 136 25.57 -11.16 1.71
N LYS A 137 24.45 -11.41 1.01
CA LYS A 137 24.36 -12.47 -0.02
C LYS A 137 25.44 -12.41 -1.12
N PRO A 138 25.89 -11.27 -1.67
CA PRO A 138 27.00 -11.25 -2.64
C PRO A 138 28.33 -11.72 -2.05
N MET A 139 28.54 -11.69 -0.73
CA MET A 139 29.80 -12.20 -0.13
C MET A 139 29.86 -13.73 0.01
N ARG A 140 28.73 -14.45 -0.13
CA ARG A 140 28.71 -15.92 -0.01
C ARG A 140 28.79 -16.68 -1.33
N GLN A 141 28.69 -16.01 -2.48
CA GLN A 141 28.72 -16.67 -3.80
C GLN A 141 30.08 -16.65 -4.51
N SER A 142 31.14 -16.10 -3.91
CA SER A 142 32.49 -16.05 -4.51
C SER A 142 33.46 -17.14 -4.02
N ILE A 143 32.95 -18.27 -3.53
CA ILE A 143 33.76 -19.45 -3.19
C ILE A 143 33.17 -20.65 -3.94
N ALA A 144 33.48 -20.74 -5.23
CA ALA A 144 33.46 -21.97 -6.02
C ALA A 144 34.42 -21.81 -7.20
#